data_AF-A0AAD3CPB2-F1
#
_entry.id   AF-A0AAD3CPB2-F1
#
_cell.length_a   1.000
_cell.length_b   1.000
_cell.length_c   1.000
_cell.angle_alpha   90.00
_cell.angle_beta   90.00
_cell.angle_gamma   90.00
#
_symmetry.space_group_name_H-M   'P 1'
#
loop_
_entity.id
_entity.type
_entity.pdbx_description
1 polymer ?
#
loop_
_entity_poly.entity_id
_entity_poly.type
_entity_poly.pdbx_seq_one_letter_code
_entity_poly.pdbx_strand_id
1 'polypeptide(L)'
;MSESSEAVKVQQNTQENLSKSGKKRKRKQFSTHNYYDGLQFIEREKQEGPGVPHRFFSSSYTVTFSNIGNPTKKGNCTVKCQDGQIVHRHANGLAIVTVGDTIQNYLDSLDEESTNISIQKVEFMQKVTTSQSVGGKRRNSKHQNSNTPGSVSPLDTLALVTLSNGEILEMKCCIAGTLLELNTKFTTEKNCNENFSLLMKDPLLDGYLAVILPSTFPDSKSLDSK
;
A
#
# COMPACT_ATOMS: atom_id res chain seq x y z
N MET A 1 0.65 74.61 21.87
CA MET A 1 -0.59 74.92 22.60
C MET A 1 -1.72 74.24 21.85
N SER A 2 -2.39 73.20 22.37
CA SER A 2 -2.26 72.61 23.70
C SER A 2 -2.57 71.11 23.67
N GLU A 3 -2.02 70.42 24.66
CA GLU A 3 -2.56 69.25 25.39
C GLU A 3 -4.07 69.02 25.19
N SER A 4 -4.58 67.78 25.12
CA SER A 4 -4.50 66.83 26.24
C SER A 4 -4.73 65.38 25.83
N SER A 5 -4.12 64.47 26.58
CA SER A 5 -4.31 63.02 26.53
C SER A 5 -5.48 62.55 27.40
N GLU A 6 -6.18 61.49 26.99
CA GLU A 6 -7.01 60.70 27.92
C GLU A 6 -6.88 59.20 27.65
N ALA A 7 -6.60 58.42 28.70
CA ALA A 7 -6.32 57.00 28.64
C ALA A 7 -7.32 56.21 29.47
N VAL A 8 -8.02 55.23 28.87
CA VAL A 8 -9.02 54.41 29.56
C VAL A 8 -8.51 52.98 29.76
N LYS A 9 -8.26 52.61 31.01
CA LYS A 9 -7.91 51.25 31.45
C LYS A 9 -9.18 50.41 31.68
N VAL A 10 -9.53 49.52 30.75
CA VAL A 10 -10.54 48.45 30.92
C VAL A 10 -10.11 47.25 30.06
N GLN A 11 -9.90 46.01 30.55
CA GLN A 11 -9.83 45.48 31.92
C GLN A 11 -8.87 44.25 31.92
N GLN A 12 -8.49 43.73 33.11
CA GLN A 12 -7.91 42.40 33.29
C GLN A 12 -8.75 41.66 34.34
N ASN A 13 -9.40 40.53 34.01
CA ASN A 13 -9.90 39.54 34.98
C ASN A 13 -10.53 38.30 34.31
N THR A 14 -9.72 37.30 33.94
CA THR A 14 -10.19 35.89 33.85
C THR A 14 -9.00 34.92 33.99
N GLN A 15 -8.42 34.83 35.18
CA GLN A 15 -7.51 33.73 35.54
C GLN A 15 -7.99 33.09 36.84
N GLU A 16 -8.90 32.11 36.75
CA GLU A 16 -9.13 31.19 37.86
C GLU A 16 -9.76 29.86 37.42
N ASN A 17 -9.36 28.79 38.13
CA ASN A 17 -10.09 27.52 38.27
C ASN A 17 -10.36 26.65 37.03
N LEU A 18 -9.34 25.93 36.53
CA LEU A 18 -9.56 24.65 35.83
C LEU A 18 -8.46 23.57 36.03
N SER A 19 -7.85 23.50 37.23
CA SER A 19 -6.88 22.45 37.59
C SER A 19 -7.54 21.08 37.91
N LYS A 20 -8.35 20.55 36.99
CA LYS A 20 -8.90 19.19 37.09
C LYS A 20 -7.82 18.19 36.68
N SER A 21 -7.24 17.49 37.66
CA SER A 21 -6.23 16.45 37.48
C SER A 21 -6.77 15.26 36.68
N GLY A 22 -6.70 15.35 35.36
CA GLY A 22 -7.15 14.30 34.45
C GLY A 22 -6.36 13.01 34.70
N LYS A 23 -7.03 11.98 35.23
CA LYS A 23 -6.48 10.63 35.35
C LYS A 23 -5.97 10.19 33.98
N LYS A 24 -4.65 10.23 33.77
CA LYS A 24 -3.99 9.77 32.53
C LYS A 24 -4.34 8.30 32.34
N ARG A 25 -5.36 8.03 31.51
CA ARG A 25 -5.71 6.67 31.09
C ARG A 25 -4.46 6.09 30.44
N LYS A 26 -3.84 5.10 31.08
CA LYS A 26 -2.75 4.31 30.48
C LYS A 26 -3.31 3.75 29.17
N ARG A 27 -2.90 4.34 28.05
CA ARG A 27 -3.30 3.92 26.71
C ARG A 27 -2.73 2.52 26.57
N LYS A 28 -3.57 1.48 26.61
CA LYS A 28 -3.12 0.11 26.37
C LYS A 28 -2.40 0.14 25.03
N GLN A 29 -1.09 -0.10 25.06
CA GLN A 29 -0.38 -0.43 23.84
C GLN A 29 -1.00 -1.74 23.38
N PHE A 30 -1.81 -1.67 22.32
CA PHE A 30 -2.16 -2.87 21.59
C PHE A 30 -0.84 -3.46 21.12
N SER A 31 -0.61 -4.72 21.45
CA SER A 31 0.44 -5.52 20.82
C SER A 31 0.28 -5.31 19.32
N THR A 32 1.22 -4.62 18.70
CA THR A 32 1.28 -4.49 17.26
C THR A 32 1.51 -5.90 16.73
N HIS A 33 0.45 -6.57 16.30
CA HIS A 33 0.59 -7.80 15.55
C HIS A 33 1.56 -7.51 14.42
N ASN A 34 2.54 -8.40 14.26
CA ASN A 34 3.60 -8.22 13.30
C ASN A 34 3.01 -8.50 11.91
N TYR A 35 2.30 -7.52 11.34
CA TYR A 35 1.58 -7.62 10.06
C TYR A 35 2.49 -8.07 8.91
N TYR A 36 3.79 -7.86 9.09
CA TYR A 36 4.88 -8.15 8.16
C TYR A 36 5.65 -9.43 8.51
N ASP A 37 5.12 -10.28 9.38
CA ASP A 37 5.75 -11.57 9.66
C ASP A 37 5.75 -12.45 8.40
N GLY A 38 6.93 -12.99 8.06
CA GLY A 38 7.15 -13.69 6.79
C GLY A 38 7.33 -12.78 5.56
N LEU A 39 7.42 -11.45 5.71
CA LEU A 39 7.81 -10.53 4.64
C LEU A 39 9.17 -9.88 4.94
N GLN A 40 9.98 -9.70 3.90
CA GLN A 40 11.21 -8.92 3.93
C GLN A 40 11.13 -7.81 2.87
N PHE A 41 11.60 -6.62 3.24
CA PHE A 41 11.60 -5.43 2.40
C PHE A 41 13.05 -5.06 2.09
N ILE A 42 13.46 -5.23 0.85
CA ILE A 42 14.82 -4.91 0.38
C ILE A 42 14.75 -3.52 -0.26
N GLU A 43 15.37 -2.52 0.38
CA GLU A 43 15.37 -1.15 -0.15
C GLU A 43 16.13 -1.09 -1.48
N ARG A 44 15.51 -0.51 -2.51
CA ARG A 44 16.13 -0.27 -3.81
C ARG A 44 16.88 1.05 -3.80
N GLU A 45 18.06 1.05 -4.40
CA GLU A 45 18.81 2.29 -4.66
C GLU A 45 17.98 3.28 -5.48
N LYS A 46 18.13 4.57 -5.18
CA LYS A 46 17.42 5.63 -5.88
C LYS A 46 18.09 5.87 -7.22
N GLN A 47 17.39 5.60 -8.31
CA GLN A 47 17.87 5.97 -9.65
C GLN A 47 17.88 7.49 -9.79
N GLU A 48 19.07 8.08 -9.81
CA GLU A 48 19.26 9.50 -10.04
C GLU A 48 19.25 9.80 -11.55
N GLY A 49 18.31 10.63 -11.99
CA GLY A 49 18.25 11.07 -13.38
C GLY A 49 17.12 12.07 -13.65
N PRO A 50 17.31 13.00 -14.60
CA PRO A 50 16.25 13.91 -15.01
C PRO A 50 15.09 13.12 -15.64
N GLY A 51 13.86 13.41 -15.21
CA GLY A 51 12.64 12.73 -15.70
C GLY A 51 12.27 11.43 -14.98
N VAL A 52 13.16 10.86 -14.15
CA VAL A 52 12.89 9.60 -13.44
C VAL A 52 11.79 9.82 -12.36
N PRO A 53 10.73 8.98 -12.28
CA PRO A 53 9.64 9.17 -11.30
C PRO A 53 10.08 9.06 -9.83
N HIS A 54 11.26 8.47 -9.57
CA HIS A 54 11.87 8.32 -8.25
C HIS A 54 11.89 9.60 -7.39
N ARG A 55 11.91 10.80 -8.01
CA ARG A 55 11.84 12.09 -7.29
C ARG A 55 10.60 12.28 -6.41
N PHE A 56 9.50 11.57 -6.68
CA PHE A 56 8.26 11.66 -5.91
C PHE A 56 8.22 10.65 -4.74
N PHE A 57 9.15 9.70 -4.71
CA PHE A 57 9.19 8.61 -3.75
C PHE A 57 10.31 8.83 -2.71
N SER A 58 9.93 8.76 -1.44
CA SER A 58 10.85 8.84 -0.30
C SER A 58 11.78 7.64 -0.22
N SER A 59 11.26 6.45 -0.53
CA SER A 59 11.96 5.17 -0.61
C SER A 59 11.18 4.18 -1.48
N SER A 60 11.81 3.08 -1.90
CA SER A 60 11.19 2.01 -2.70
C SER A 60 11.76 0.67 -2.26
N TYR A 61 10.93 -0.37 -2.18
CA TYR A 61 11.33 -1.67 -1.64
C TYR A 61 10.87 -2.79 -2.54
N THR A 62 11.77 -3.71 -2.90
CA THR A 62 11.40 -5.03 -3.42
C THR A 62 10.93 -5.89 -2.25
N VAL A 63 9.78 -6.53 -2.39
CA VAL A 63 9.17 -7.38 -1.37
C VAL A 63 9.45 -8.84 -1.68
N THR A 64 9.90 -9.57 -0.66
CA THR A 64 10.10 -11.02 -0.69
C THR A 64 9.32 -11.68 0.44
N PHE A 65 8.83 -12.89 0.20
CA PHE A 65 7.92 -13.63 1.07
C PHE A 65 8.62 -14.91 1.58
N SER A 66 9.14 -14.90 2.80
CA SER A 66 9.94 -16.02 3.34
C SER A 66 9.12 -17.29 3.61
N ASN A 67 7.79 -17.20 3.56
CA ASN A 67 6.84 -18.29 3.75
C ASN A 67 5.83 -18.35 2.58
N ILE A 68 6.31 -18.35 1.33
CA ILE A 68 5.47 -18.78 0.20
C ILE A 68 5.10 -20.24 0.45
N GLY A 69 3.87 -20.46 0.91
CA GLY A 69 3.31 -21.80 1.04
C GLY A 69 3.31 -22.51 -0.33
N ASN A 70 3.53 -23.82 -0.33
CA ASN A 70 3.58 -24.64 -1.54
C ASN A 70 2.44 -24.30 -2.51
N PRO A 71 2.71 -24.25 -3.83
CA PRO A 71 1.76 -23.77 -4.83
C PRO A 71 0.42 -24.50 -4.70
N THR A 72 -0.61 -23.73 -4.33
CA THR A 72 -1.91 -24.30 -3.96
C THR A 72 -2.71 -24.59 -5.22
N LYS A 73 -2.85 -25.87 -5.56
CA LYS A 73 -3.69 -26.31 -6.68
C LYS A 73 -5.16 -26.07 -6.37
N LYS A 74 -5.80 -25.16 -7.10
CA LYS A 74 -7.23 -24.87 -6.99
C LYS A 74 -7.94 -25.40 -8.24
N GLY A 75 -8.29 -26.69 -8.20
CA GLY A 75 -8.72 -27.42 -9.40
C GLY A 75 -7.55 -27.64 -10.35
N ASN A 76 -7.79 -27.49 -11.66
CA ASN A 76 -6.76 -27.68 -12.69
C ASN A 76 -5.76 -26.51 -12.81
N CYS A 77 -5.98 -25.41 -12.09
CA CYS A 77 -5.10 -24.25 -12.14
C CYS A 77 -4.12 -24.22 -10.95
N THR A 78 -2.85 -23.96 -11.26
CA THR A 78 -1.79 -23.77 -10.27
C THR A 78 -1.69 -22.28 -9.94
N VAL A 79 -1.98 -21.91 -8.70
CA VAL A 79 -1.79 -20.54 -8.20
C VAL A 79 -0.41 -20.44 -7.57
N LYS A 80 0.41 -19.50 -8.07
CA LYS A 80 1.77 -19.23 -7.57
C LYS A 80 1.81 -17.82 -6.98
N CYS A 81 2.12 -17.69 -5.69
CA CYS A 81 2.60 -16.42 -5.13
C CYS A 81 4.07 -16.28 -5.53
N GLN A 82 4.49 -15.08 -5.92
CA GLN A 82 5.84 -14.83 -6.43
C GLN A 82 6.46 -13.61 -5.76
N ASP A 83 7.77 -13.64 -5.58
CA ASP A 83 8.57 -12.52 -5.07
C ASP A 83 8.77 -11.43 -6.15
N GLY A 84 9.29 -10.27 -5.75
CA GLY A 84 9.72 -9.22 -6.68
C GLY A 84 8.75 -8.05 -6.85
N GLN A 85 7.60 -8.07 -6.16
CA GLN A 85 6.67 -6.93 -6.15
C GLN A 85 7.37 -5.72 -5.53
N ILE A 86 7.14 -4.52 -6.07
CA ILE A 86 7.76 -3.30 -5.55
C ILE A 86 6.71 -2.43 -4.86
N VAL A 87 7.07 -1.95 -3.67
CA VAL A 87 6.32 -0.95 -2.91
C VAL A 87 7.09 0.37 -2.93
N HIS A 88 6.48 1.40 -3.50
CA HIS A 88 7.03 2.76 -3.52
C HIS A 88 6.34 3.62 -2.48
N ARG A 89 7.12 4.21 -1.56
CA ARG A 89 6.59 5.10 -0.52
C ARG A 89 6.66 6.55 -1.00
N HIS A 90 5.53 7.13 -1.39
CA HIS A 90 5.45 8.53 -1.79
C HIS A 90 5.81 9.46 -0.62
N ALA A 91 6.36 10.64 -0.93
CA ALA A 91 6.63 11.70 0.07
C ALA A 91 5.38 12.10 0.91
N ASN A 92 4.18 11.77 0.45
CA ASN A 92 2.90 12.09 1.08
C ASN A 92 2.52 11.09 2.20
N GLY A 93 3.32 10.04 2.38
CA GLY A 93 2.97 8.89 3.23
C GLY A 93 2.10 7.83 2.56
N LEU A 94 1.70 8.01 1.30
CA LEU A 94 1.03 6.98 0.50
C LEU A 94 2.01 5.89 0.06
N ALA A 95 1.52 4.67 -0.12
CA ALA A 95 2.24 3.56 -0.74
C ALA A 95 1.60 3.21 -2.10
N ILE A 96 2.43 3.03 -3.13
CA ILE A 96 2.02 2.51 -4.43
C ILE A 96 2.58 1.08 -4.55
N VAL A 97 1.71 0.13 -4.88
CA VAL A 97 2.08 -1.28 -5.09
C VAL A 97 2.09 -1.56 -6.59
N THR A 98 3.17 -2.13 -7.09
CA THR A 98 3.36 -2.48 -8.49
C THR A 98 3.62 -3.98 -8.63
N VAL A 99 3.56 -4.49 -9.86
CA VAL A 99 4.02 -5.86 -10.18
C VAL A 99 5.51 -6.00 -9.94
N GLY A 100 6.29 -4.93 -10.16
CA GLY A 100 7.74 -4.96 -10.05
C GLY A 100 8.35 -5.95 -11.02
N ASP A 101 9.40 -6.64 -10.56
CA ASP A 101 10.13 -7.61 -11.38
C ASP A 101 9.45 -9.00 -11.38
N THR A 102 8.35 -9.17 -10.64
CA THR A 102 7.68 -10.47 -10.42
C THR A 102 7.33 -11.23 -11.70
N ILE A 103 6.74 -10.56 -12.69
CA ILE A 103 6.38 -11.23 -13.95
C ILE A 103 7.61 -11.51 -14.81
N GLN A 104 8.64 -10.65 -14.77
CA GLN A 104 9.86 -10.88 -15.54
C GLN A 104 10.64 -12.08 -14.97
N ASN A 105 10.90 -12.07 -13.66
CA ASN A 105 11.52 -13.19 -12.93
C ASN A 105 10.75 -14.49 -13.15
N TYR A 106 9.41 -14.41 -13.29
CA TYR A 106 8.60 -15.57 -13.61
C TYR A 106 8.86 -16.11 -15.01
N LEU A 107 8.85 -15.24 -16.03
CA LEU A 107 9.11 -15.61 -17.42
C LEU A 107 10.55 -16.13 -17.60
N ASP A 108 11.52 -15.51 -16.94
CA ASP A 108 12.94 -15.90 -16.95
C ASP A 108 13.18 -17.26 -16.25
N SER A 109 12.25 -17.72 -15.40
CA SER A 109 12.32 -19.03 -14.74
C SER A 109 11.72 -20.19 -15.54
N LEU A 110 11.16 -19.90 -16.73
CA LEU A 110 10.58 -20.90 -17.62
C LEU A 110 11.58 -21.29 -18.71
N ASP A 111 11.61 -22.56 -19.08
CA ASP A 111 12.53 -23.09 -20.09
C ASP A 111 12.38 -22.37 -21.44
N GLU A 112 13.50 -22.23 -22.18
CA GLU A 112 13.62 -21.41 -23.41
C GLU A 112 12.59 -21.73 -24.51
N GLU A 113 11.95 -22.91 -24.49
CA GLU A 113 10.87 -23.27 -25.42
C GLU A 113 9.58 -22.45 -25.22
N SER A 114 9.46 -21.71 -24.11
CA SER A 114 8.23 -21.01 -23.68
C SER A 114 8.15 -19.52 -24.11
N THR A 115 8.79 -19.12 -25.21
CA THR A 115 9.03 -17.70 -25.57
C THR A 115 7.81 -16.79 -25.75
N ASN A 116 6.60 -17.34 -25.82
CA ASN A 116 5.37 -16.63 -26.22
C ASN A 116 4.33 -16.52 -25.08
N ILE A 117 4.78 -16.53 -23.83
CA ILE A 117 3.88 -16.35 -22.68
C ILE A 117 3.55 -14.87 -22.50
N SER A 118 2.26 -14.56 -22.44
CA SER A 118 1.72 -13.21 -22.30
C SER A 118 0.66 -13.16 -21.21
N ILE A 119 0.39 -11.97 -20.68
CA ILE A 119 -0.70 -11.75 -19.72
C ILE A 119 -2.02 -11.80 -20.50
N GLN A 120 -2.98 -12.60 -20.03
CA GLN A 120 -4.34 -12.69 -20.59
C GLN A 120 -5.38 -11.91 -19.78
N LYS A 121 -5.26 -11.90 -18.44
CA LYS A 121 -6.26 -11.32 -17.55
C LYS A 121 -5.62 -10.80 -16.27
N VAL A 122 -6.14 -9.68 -15.76
CA VAL A 122 -5.89 -9.22 -14.38
C VAL A 122 -7.23 -9.07 -13.66
N GLU A 123 -7.39 -9.73 -12.52
CA GLU A 123 -8.61 -9.69 -11.71
C GLU A 123 -8.28 -9.23 -10.29
N PHE A 124 -8.83 -8.08 -9.89
CA PHE A 124 -8.63 -7.55 -8.54
C PHE A 124 -9.58 -8.21 -7.54
N MET A 125 -9.01 -8.78 -6.47
CA MET A 125 -9.75 -9.47 -5.41
C MET A 125 -10.27 -8.50 -4.35
N GLN A 126 -9.65 -7.33 -4.21
CA GLN A 126 -10.03 -6.28 -3.27
C GLN A 126 -11.02 -5.28 -3.87
N LYS A 127 -11.74 -4.55 -3.01
CA LYS A 127 -12.67 -3.49 -3.42
C LYS A 127 -12.32 -2.17 -2.75
N VAL A 128 -12.14 -1.13 -3.56
CA VAL A 128 -11.95 0.26 -3.08
C VAL A 128 -13.18 0.70 -2.30
N THR A 129 -12.97 1.38 -1.18
CA THR A 129 -14.08 1.89 -0.34
C THR A 129 -14.40 3.34 -0.67
N THR A 130 -15.52 3.51 -1.38
CA THR A 130 -16.08 4.83 -1.74
C THR A 130 -16.59 5.63 -0.54
N SER A 131 -16.87 4.97 0.59
CA SER A 131 -17.53 5.54 1.78
C SER A 131 -16.64 6.39 2.70
N GLN A 132 -15.49 6.91 2.24
CA GLN A 132 -14.60 7.78 3.03
C GLN A 132 -15.12 9.22 3.16
N SER A 133 -16.42 9.40 3.47
CA SER A 133 -16.94 10.72 3.86
C SER A 133 -16.37 11.12 5.22
N VAL A 134 -15.41 12.04 5.20
CA VAL A 134 -14.69 12.58 6.37
C VAL A 134 -15.59 13.21 7.43
N GLY A 135 -16.86 13.53 7.12
CA GLY A 135 -17.82 14.10 8.06
C GLY A 135 -18.45 13.14 9.08
N GLY A 136 -18.50 11.82 8.80
CA GLY A 136 -19.32 10.89 9.59
C GLY A 136 -18.70 10.32 10.88
N LYS A 137 -17.37 10.39 11.04
CA LYS A 137 -16.60 9.52 11.96
C LYS A 137 -16.55 9.92 13.45
N ARG A 138 -17.56 10.64 13.99
CA ARG A 138 -17.52 11.15 15.39
C ARG A 138 -18.28 10.37 16.48
N ARG A 139 -18.96 9.24 16.22
CA ARG A 139 -19.77 8.56 17.27
C ARG A 139 -19.55 7.07 17.58
N ASN A 140 -19.11 6.20 16.66
CA ASN A 140 -19.22 4.73 16.87
C ASN A 140 -17.88 3.98 17.04
N SER A 141 -16.92 4.51 17.80
CA SER A 141 -15.56 3.96 17.92
C SER A 141 -15.36 2.82 18.95
N LYS A 142 -16.35 1.94 19.16
CA LYS A 142 -16.31 0.92 20.25
C LYS A 142 -16.37 -0.55 19.84
N HIS A 143 -16.65 -0.87 18.58
CA HIS A 143 -16.50 -2.24 18.07
C HIS A 143 -15.45 -2.27 16.95
N GLN A 144 -14.20 -2.54 17.33
CA GLN A 144 -13.19 -3.05 16.41
C GLN A 144 -13.54 -4.51 16.08
N ASN A 145 -14.41 -4.70 15.09
CA ASN A 145 -14.43 -5.94 14.33
C ASN A 145 -13.64 -5.70 13.03
N SER A 146 -12.81 -6.66 12.63
CA SER A 146 -11.67 -6.48 11.73
C SER A 146 -11.99 -6.09 10.28
N ASN A 147 -13.25 -6.08 9.87
CA ASN A 147 -13.69 -5.70 8.52
C ASN A 147 -14.15 -4.24 8.44
N THR A 148 -13.24 -3.30 8.69
CA THR A 148 -13.42 -1.95 8.13
C THR A 148 -13.26 -2.04 6.61
N PRO A 149 -14.26 -1.64 5.81
CA PRO A 149 -14.19 -1.80 4.36
C PRO A 149 -12.98 -1.05 3.79
N GLY A 150 -12.26 -1.70 2.88
CA GLY A 150 -11.03 -1.18 2.28
C GLY A 150 -9.78 -1.32 3.14
N SER A 151 -9.86 -1.87 4.36
CA SER A 151 -8.66 -2.26 5.10
C SER A 151 -8.05 -3.51 4.47
N VAL A 152 -6.74 -3.52 4.29
CA VAL A 152 -5.96 -4.62 3.71
C VAL A 152 -4.77 -4.99 4.61
N SER A 153 -4.44 -6.27 4.63
CA SER A 153 -3.26 -6.89 5.26
C SER A 153 -2.17 -7.15 4.22
N PRO A 154 -0.87 -7.17 4.56
CA PRO A 154 0.21 -7.41 3.59
C PRO A 154 0.09 -8.71 2.78
N LEU A 155 -0.45 -9.77 3.41
CA LEU A 155 -0.61 -11.10 2.81
C LEU A 155 -1.93 -11.29 2.05
N ASP A 156 -2.83 -10.30 2.08
CA ASP A 156 -4.09 -10.36 1.34
C ASP A 156 -3.82 -10.37 -0.17
N THR A 157 -4.57 -11.19 -0.91
CA THR A 157 -4.58 -11.17 -2.37
C THR A 157 -5.07 -9.80 -2.85
N LEU A 158 -4.24 -9.09 -3.61
CA LEU A 158 -4.60 -7.84 -4.28
C LEU A 158 -5.21 -8.13 -5.65
N ALA A 159 -4.50 -8.92 -6.46
CA ALA A 159 -4.88 -9.26 -7.83
C ALA A 159 -4.43 -10.67 -8.21
N LEU A 160 -5.14 -11.28 -9.15
CA LEU A 160 -4.77 -12.52 -9.84
C LEU A 160 -4.42 -12.17 -11.29
N VAL A 161 -3.21 -12.54 -11.72
CA VAL A 161 -2.74 -12.33 -13.09
C VAL A 161 -2.72 -13.69 -13.80
N THR A 162 -3.60 -13.87 -14.78
CA THR A 162 -3.64 -15.10 -15.60
C THR A 162 -2.74 -14.94 -16.82
N LEU A 163 -1.86 -15.91 -17.03
CA LEU A 163 -0.93 -15.98 -18.16
C LEU A 163 -1.48 -16.87 -19.28
N SER A 164 -0.93 -16.75 -20.49
CA SER A 164 -1.40 -17.46 -21.68
C SER A 164 -1.19 -18.98 -21.65
N ASN A 165 -0.31 -19.47 -20.77
CA ASN A 165 -0.14 -20.89 -20.47
C ASN A 165 -1.17 -21.43 -19.45
N GLY A 166 -2.11 -20.60 -18.98
CA GLY A 166 -3.16 -20.98 -18.02
C GLY A 166 -2.75 -20.93 -16.54
N GLU A 167 -1.52 -20.52 -16.23
CA GLU A 167 -1.08 -20.31 -14.85
C GLU A 167 -1.58 -18.98 -14.28
N ILE A 168 -1.74 -18.93 -12.95
CA ILE A 168 -2.17 -17.73 -12.24
C ILE A 168 -1.11 -17.29 -11.24
N LEU A 169 -0.61 -16.07 -11.43
CA LEU A 169 0.27 -15.40 -10.47
C LEU A 169 -0.58 -14.61 -9.48
N GLU A 170 -0.35 -14.83 -8.19
CA GLU A 170 -1.04 -14.15 -7.10
C GLU A 170 -0.23 -12.93 -6.63
N MET A 171 -0.76 -11.73 -6.88
CA MET A 171 -0.18 -10.47 -6.40
C MET A 171 -0.76 -10.14 -5.02
N LYS A 172 0.09 -9.79 -4.05
CA LYS A 172 -0.27 -9.44 -2.68
C LYS A 172 -0.33 -7.93 -2.46
N CYS A 173 -1.06 -7.51 -1.43
CA CYS A 173 -1.16 -6.10 -1.01
C CYS A 173 0.16 -5.52 -0.48
N CYS A 174 1.06 -6.36 0.05
CA CYS A 174 2.39 -6.02 0.59
C CYS A 174 2.43 -5.04 1.79
N ILE A 175 1.42 -4.17 1.98
CA ILE A 175 1.38 -3.15 3.04
C ILE A 175 0.04 -3.20 3.79
N ALA A 176 0.10 -3.11 5.13
CA ALA A 176 -1.07 -2.97 5.98
C ALA A 176 -1.62 -1.54 5.87
N GLY A 177 -2.90 -1.37 5.55
CA GLY A 177 -3.45 -0.03 5.34
C GLY A 177 -4.87 0.01 4.84
N THR A 178 -5.26 1.18 4.31
CA THR A 178 -6.52 1.40 3.62
C THR A 178 -6.27 1.52 2.12
N LEU A 179 -6.87 0.63 1.33
CA LEU A 179 -6.89 0.69 -0.12
C LEU A 179 -7.69 1.90 -0.60
N LEU A 180 -7.01 2.86 -1.23
CA LEU A 180 -7.60 4.09 -1.77
C LEU A 180 -7.98 3.93 -3.24
N GLU A 181 -7.20 3.17 -4.01
CA GLU A 181 -7.35 3.08 -5.46
C GLU A 181 -6.87 1.72 -6.00
N LEU A 182 -7.48 1.28 -7.09
CA LEU A 182 -7.08 0.12 -7.89
C LEU A 182 -7.04 0.54 -9.35
N ASN A 183 -6.03 0.09 -10.09
CA ASN A 183 -5.89 0.41 -11.51
C ASN A 183 -6.78 -0.48 -12.39
N THR A 184 -8.05 -0.08 -12.53
CA THR A 184 -9.07 -0.83 -13.29
C THR A 184 -8.86 -0.80 -14.81
N LYS A 185 -7.81 -0.15 -15.33
CA LYS A 185 -7.46 -0.20 -16.77
C LYS A 185 -7.23 -1.64 -17.26
N PHE A 186 -6.76 -2.52 -16.37
CA PHE A 186 -6.49 -3.93 -16.69
C PHE A 186 -7.73 -4.85 -16.61
N THR A 187 -8.87 -4.38 -16.10
CA THR A 187 -10.11 -5.17 -16.03
C THR A 187 -11.06 -4.95 -17.21
N THR A 188 -10.76 -3.99 -18.08
CA THR A 188 -11.66 -3.60 -19.18
C THR A 188 -11.30 -4.37 -20.46
N GLU A 189 -12.18 -5.30 -20.87
CA GLU A 189 -11.97 -6.25 -21.98
C GLU A 189 -11.54 -5.63 -23.32
N LYS A 190 -11.83 -4.35 -23.55
CA LYS A 190 -11.69 -3.72 -24.87
C LYS A 190 -10.25 -3.50 -25.34
N ASN A 191 -9.27 -3.32 -24.44
CA ASN A 191 -7.88 -2.95 -24.76
C ASN A 191 -6.81 -3.78 -24.00
N CYS A 192 -7.12 -5.02 -23.62
CA CYS A 192 -6.29 -5.82 -22.70
C CYS A 192 -4.79 -5.90 -23.08
N ASN A 193 -4.48 -6.30 -24.32
CA ASN A 193 -3.11 -6.64 -24.72
C ASN A 193 -2.13 -5.45 -24.65
N GLU A 194 -2.55 -4.26 -25.09
CA GLU A 194 -1.71 -3.05 -25.03
C GLU A 194 -1.53 -2.60 -23.58
N ASN A 195 -2.62 -2.59 -22.81
CA ASN A 195 -2.62 -2.18 -21.40
C ASN A 195 -1.70 -3.07 -20.56
N PHE A 196 -1.70 -4.38 -20.74
CA PHE A 196 -0.82 -5.27 -19.96
C PHE A 196 0.67 -4.99 -20.17
N SER A 197 1.08 -4.44 -21.32
CA SER A 197 2.47 -4.05 -21.54
C SER A 197 2.92 -2.91 -20.60
N LEU A 198 1.99 -2.10 -20.09
CA LEU A 198 2.27 -1.02 -19.13
C LEU A 198 2.70 -1.55 -17.77
N LEU A 199 2.23 -2.74 -17.35
CA LEU A 199 2.67 -3.40 -16.10
C LEU A 199 4.19 -3.65 -16.07
N MET A 200 4.79 -3.88 -17.25
CA MET A 200 6.22 -4.17 -17.41
C MET A 200 7.02 -2.93 -17.84
N LYS A 201 6.47 -2.12 -18.76
CA LYS A 201 7.19 -0.97 -19.36
C LYS A 201 7.18 0.29 -18.49
N ASP A 202 6.08 0.53 -17.77
CA ASP A 202 5.94 1.72 -16.92
C ASP A 202 5.12 1.38 -15.66
N PRO A 203 5.69 0.56 -14.74
CA PRO A 203 5.02 0.17 -13.50
C PRO A 203 4.70 1.35 -12.57
N LEU A 204 5.28 2.53 -12.80
CA LEU A 204 5.20 3.68 -11.90
C LEU A 204 4.14 4.72 -12.26
N LEU A 205 3.88 4.95 -13.56
CA LEU A 205 2.86 5.91 -13.98
C LEU A 205 1.53 5.23 -14.27
N ASP A 206 1.51 4.28 -15.21
CA ASP A 206 0.28 3.62 -15.68
C ASP A 206 0.19 2.12 -15.35
N GLY A 207 1.29 1.50 -14.92
CA GLY A 207 1.42 0.09 -14.59
C GLY A 207 1.25 -0.27 -13.09
N TYR A 208 0.88 0.68 -12.24
CA TYR A 208 0.63 0.39 -10.81
C TYR A 208 -0.58 -0.51 -10.62
N LEU A 209 -0.61 -1.31 -9.56
CA LEU A 209 -1.75 -2.14 -9.21
C LEU A 209 -2.71 -1.39 -8.27
N ALA A 210 -2.16 -0.75 -7.25
CA ALA A 210 -2.95 -0.14 -6.16
C ALA A 210 -2.25 1.03 -5.48
N VAL A 211 -3.07 1.92 -4.90
CA VAL A 211 -2.63 2.96 -3.96
C VAL A 211 -3.22 2.68 -2.59
N ILE A 212 -2.35 2.58 -1.58
CA ILE A 212 -2.69 2.25 -0.20
C ILE A 212 -2.25 3.40 0.70
N LEU A 213 -3.12 3.82 1.63
CA LEU A 213 -2.74 4.64 2.78
C LEU A 213 -2.29 3.70 3.92
N PRO A 214 -0.98 3.62 4.24
CA PRO A 214 -0.48 2.67 5.23
C PRO A 214 -1.01 3.00 6.63
N SER A 215 -1.41 1.98 7.40
CA SER A 215 -1.70 2.12 8.83
C SER A 215 -0.41 2.11 9.66
N THR A 216 0.55 1.31 9.20
CA THR A 216 1.95 1.26 9.62
C THR A 216 2.79 1.03 8.38
N PHE A 217 4.02 1.52 8.35
CA PHE A 217 5.01 1.15 7.33
C PHE A 217 6.11 0.34 8.02
N PRO A 218 6.71 -0.69 7.41
CA PRO A 218 7.87 -1.37 7.99
C PRO A 218 9.01 -0.38 8.22
N ASP A 219 9.50 -0.27 9.46
CA ASP A 219 10.65 0.56 9.77
C ASP A 219 11.92 -0.09 9.19
N SER A 220 12.69 0.64 8.38
CA SER A 220 13.93 0.13 7.78
C SER A 220 14.94 -0.38 8.82
N LYS A 221 14.90 0.18 10.04
CA LYS A 221 15.82 -0.13 11.14
C LYS A 221 15.64 -1.49 11.81
N SER A 222 14.55 -2.21 11.56
CA SER A 222 14.33 -3.55 12.15
C SER A 222 14.82 -4.71 11.28
N LEU A 223 15.33 -4.43 10.07
CA LEU A 223 15.73 -5.46 9.11
C LEU A 223 17.16 -5.96 9.31
N ASP A 224 18.05 -5.16 9.90
CA ASP A 224 19.48 -5.51 10.10
C ASP A 224 19.76 -6.42 11.31
N SER A 225 18.72 -6.91 12.02
CA SER A 225 18.86 -7.54 13.35
C SER A 225 18.42 -9.01 13.42
N LYS A 226 18.47 -9.76 12.32
CA LYS A 226 18.15 -11.19 12.24
C LYS A 226 19.17 -11.95 11.39
#